data_AF-A0A172WGS5-F1
#
_entry.id   AF-A0A172WGS5-F1
#
_cell.length_a   1.000
_cell.length_b   1.000
_cell.length_c   1.000
_cell.angle_alpha   90.00
_cell.angle_beta   90.00
_cell.angle_gamma   90.00
#
_symmetry.space_group_name_H-M   'P 1'
#
loop_
_entity.id
_entity.type
_entity.pdbx_description
1 polymer ?
#
loop_
_entity_poly.entity_id
_entity_poly.type
_entity_poly.pdbx_seq_one_letter_code
_entity_poly.pdbx_strand_id
1 'polypeptide(L)'
;MIKKKIFNILLGLLVIGLVAVGAFTSEHSPQNAGTEKPIKNTVPVYYLGRDLYGVFETIHPFQNGIPKEAHILIVDGPYVAEHPETKESIKDELLRGIPVIVVNGHTEVIKSLLPHQFKPEIISGKTPDGRPIKGEKVYGYIVYPISEGVLVTKVFISPDPGRRAVEEAYRWAVRNMPPNAGTIDVSIESTGEWTQIYQLDFSTVDLWEPYGRLNVRSLYYKLSNDGSYTYDWYSVHVRQQSVPGEYLWDSSWKTADMYTWIDADYYNSDYFLSDYAPTTTVGSTTVGVSIGVSAGEDGASISASLSWSYTLPDVVVYDQSDYYLELAKWWHNVDEGAPVGSSTYQIEPGATIRVPQGSPMDWVEHYGAKYGKKTLFWWDYTTEGYVEFHIYSG
;
A
#
# COMPACT_ATOMS: atom_id res chain seq x y z
N MET A 1 32.85 27.32 -53.95
CA MET A 1 31.50 27.88 -54.17
C MET A 1 30.37 26.83 -53.99
N ILE A 2 30.53 25.84 -53.09
CA ILE A 2 29.59 24.70 -52.92
C ILE A 2 29.08 24.57 -51.45
N LYS A 3 29.59 25.37 -50.51
CA LYS A 3 29.23 25.28 -49.08
C LYS A 3 28.01 26.13 -48.64
N LYS A 4 27.41 26.93 -49.53
CA LYS A 4 26.27 27.81 -49.19
C LYS A 4 24.88 27.25 -49.52
N LYS A 5 24.79 26.08 -50.18
CA LYS A 5 23.50 25.46 -50.58
C LYS A 5 22.99 24.38 -49.63
N ILE A 6 23.79 23.91 -48.68
CA ILE A 6 23.37 22.86 -47.72
C ILE A 6 22.70 23.47 -46.47
N PHE A 7 22.95 24.75 -46.17
CA PHE A 7 22.36 25.40 -44.99
C PHE A 7 20.88 25.79 -45.16
N ASN A 8 20.40 25.96 -46.39
CA ASN A 8 18.99 26.32 -46.66
C ASN A 8 18.05 25.10 -46.81
N ILE A 9 18.57 23.87 -46.72
CA ILE A 9 17.74 22.65 -46.75
C ILE A 9 17.38 22.20 -45.33
N LEU A 10 18.18 22.56 -44.31
CA LEU A 10 17.88 22.27 -42.91
C LEU A 10 16.90 23.26 -42.24
N LEU A 11 16.65 24.43 -42.84
CA LEU A 11 15.68 25.40 -42.32
C LEU A 11 14.32 25.34 -43.04
N GLY A 12 14.21 24.57 -44.13
CA GLY A 12 13.00 24.43 -44.96
C GLY A 12 12.08 23.26 -44.56
N LEU A 13 12.45 22.47 -43.54
CA LEU A 13 11.67 21.33 -43.04
C LEU A 13 11.01 21.59 -41.67
N LEU A 14 10.82 22.86 -41.30
CA LEU A 14 10.17 23.25 -40.03
C LEU A 14 8.73 23.77 -40.21
N VAL A 15 8.17 23.75 -41.42
CA VAL A 15 6.81 24.23 -41.67
C VAL A 15 6.13 23.28 -42.65
N ILE A 16 5.17 22.50 -42.13
CA ILE A 16 4.08 21.75 -42.76
C ILE A 16 3.95 20.41 -42.02
N GLY A 17 3.15 20.46 -40.96
CA GLY A 17 2.80 19.32 -40.13
C GLY A 17 1.68 19.73 -39.17
N LEU A 18 0.69 20.47 -39.66
CA LEU A 18 -0.59 20.65 -38.96
C LEU A 18 -1.31 19.30 -39.01
N VAL A 19 -0.92 18.39 -38.12
CA VAL A 19 -1.74 17.26 -37.74
C VAL A 19 -2.88 17.85 -36.93
N ALA A 20 -4.10 17.65 -37.43
CA ALA A 20 -5.31 17.84 -36.67
C ALA A 20 -5.24 16.89 -35.46
N VAL A 21 -4.76 17.40 -34.33
CA VAL A 21 -4.97 16.77 -33.03
C VAL A 21 -6.46 16.88 -32.79
N GLY A 22 -7.17 15.78 -33.06
CA GLY A 22 -8.51 15.60 -32.55
C GLY A 22 -8.41 15.80 -31.04
N ALA A 23 -9.06 16.86 -30.55
CA ALA A 23 -9.26 17.06 -29.14
C ALA A 23 -10.08 15.88 -28.62
N PHE A 24 -9.40 14.85 -28.13
CA PHE A 24 -9.99 13.97 -27.14
C PHE A 24 -10.17 14.86 -25.91
N THR A 25 -11.38 15.36 -25.74
CA THR A 25 -11.81 15.91 -24.46
C THR A 25 -11.86 14.73 -23.49
N SER A 26 -10.76 14.48 -22.78
CA SER A 26 -10.78 13.62 -21.62
C SER A 26 -11.65 14.31 -20.58
N GLU A 27 -12.81 13.73 -20.27
CA GLU A 27 -13.74 14.22 -19.23
C GLU A 27 -13.20 14.04 -17.80
N HIS A 28 -11.87 14.04 -17.61
CA HIS A 28 -11.22 13.77 -16.34
C HIS A 28 -10.29 14.89 -15.88
N SER A 29 -10.48 16.12 -16.35
CA SER A 29 -9.82 17.29 -15.76
C SER A 29 -10.57 17.72 -14.49
N PRO A 30 -9.98 17.62 -13.28
CA PRO A 30 -10.61 18.05 -12.05
C PRO A 30 -10.42 19.57 -11.89
N GLN A 31 -11.02 20.37 -12.77
CA GLN A 31 -10.92 21.84 -12.73
C GLN A 31 -12.07 22.55 -12.01
N ASN A 32 -12.83 21.85 -11.16
CA ASN A 32 -13.83 22.49 -10.32
C ASN A 32 -13.53 22.26 -8.85
N ALA A 33 -12.81 23.21 -8.24
CA ALA A 33 -12.85 23.48 -6.80
C ALA A 33 -14.23 24.01 -6.36
N GLY A 34 -15.30 23.43 -6.89
CA GLY A 34 -16.63 23.57 -6.34
C GLY A 34 -16.65 22.93 -4.96
N THR A 35 -17.49 23.45 -4.06
CA THR A 35 -17.73 22.87 -2.74
C THR A 35 -17.82 21.35 -2.84
N GLU A 36 -16.80 20.63 -2.35
CA GLU A 36 -16.78 19.18 -2.42
C GLU A 36 -18.05 18.64 -1.77
N LYS A 37 -18.89 17.94 -2.53
CA LYS A 37 -20.15 17.39 -2.01
C LYS A 37 -19.85 16.39 -0.91
N PRO A 38 -20.53 16.39 0.25
CA PRO A 38 -20.37 15.41 1.32
C PRO A 38 -20.25 13.96 0.82
N ILE A 39 -19.45 13.13 1.50
CA ILE A 39 -19.28 11.71 1.16
C ILE A 39 -20.63 11.02 1.36
N LYS A 40 -21.19 10.49 0.28
CA LYS A 40 -22.40 9.67 0.34
C LYS A 40 -22.08 8.32 0.95
N ASN A 41 -22.51 8.10 2.18
CA ASN A 41 -22.27 6.87 2.91
C ASN A 41 -23.39 5.83 2.67
N THR A 42 -22.99 4.65 2.19
CA THR A 42 -23.82 3.45 2.04
C THR A 42 -23.95 2.61 3.31
N VAL A 43 -23.04 2.82 4.26
CA VAL A 43 -23.01 2.19 5.59
C VAL A 43 -23.11 3.31 6.62
N PRO A 44 -23.92 3.15 7.69
CA PRO A 44 -24.02 4.15 8.76
C PRO A 44 -22.64 4.49 9.33
N VAL A 45 -22.39 5.79 9.53
CA VAL A 45 -21.15 6.29 10.13
C VAL A 45 -21.47 6.87 11.49
N TYR A 46 -20.81 6.36 12.52
CA TYR A 46 -20.83 6.92 13.86
C TYR A 46 -19.51 7.64 14.12
N TYR A 47 -19.55 8.74 14.87
CA TYR A 47 -18.36 9.53 15.17
C TYR A 47 -18.13 9.71 16.67
N LEU A 48 -16.87 9.65 17.07
CA LEU A 48 -16.41 9.92 18.43
C LEU A 48 -15.35 11.02 18.40
N GLY A 49 -15.66 12.16 19.01
CA GLY A 49 -14.75 13.30 19.15
C GLY A 49 -15.24 14.56 18.46
N ARG A 50 -14.31 15.37 17.91
CA ARG A 50 -14.70 16.64 17.27
C ARG A 50 -15.48 16.37 15.99
N ASP A 51 -16.48 17.21 15.76
CA ASP A 51 -17.46 16.96 14.71
C ASP A 51 -16.84 16.99 13.32
N LEU A 52 -17.20 16.00 12.50
CA LEU A 52 -16.83 15.86 11.09
C LEU A 52 -17.93 16.45 10.17
N TYR A 53 -18.69 17.44 10.65
CA TYR A 53 -19.75 18.10 9.89
C TYR A 53 -19.27 18.51 8.49
N GLY A 54 -20.02 18.05 7.47
CA GLY A 54 -19.74 18.33 6.07
C GLY A 54 -18.80 17.34 5.38
N VAL A 55 -18.15 16.42 6.12
CA VAL A 55 -17.35 15.34 5.52
C VAL A 55 -18.25 14.25 4.95
N PHE A 56 -19.28 13.85 5.70
CA PHE A 56 -20.25 12.80 5.32
C PHE A 56 -21.65 13.39 5.14
N GLU A 57 -22.47 12.77 4.29
CA GLU A 57 -23.88 13.15 4.07
C GLU A 57 -24.73 12.87 5.31
N THR A 58 -24.54 11.70 5.94
CA THR A 58 -25.18 11.34 7.21
C THR A 58 -24.14 10.85 8.21
N ILE A 59 -24.10 11.45 9.39
CA ILE A 59 -23.19 11.04 10.49
C ILE A 59 -23.94 11.10 11.82
N HIS A 60 -23.69 10.14 12.71
CA HIS A 60 -24.36 10.04 14.00
C HIS A 60 -23.33 10.14 15.14
N PRO A 61 -23.59 10.91 16.21
CA PRO A 61 -22.71 10.89 17.37
C PRO A 61 -22.72 9.50 17.98
N PHE A 62 -21.53 8.98 18.32
CA PHE A 62 -21.38 7.75 19.08
C PHE A 62 -21.74 8.02 20.54
N GLN A 63 -23.02 7.84 20.87
CA GLN A 63 -23.56 8.02 22.22
C GLN A 63 -23.58 6.69 22.97
N ASN A 64 -23.68 6.73 24.31
CA ASN A 64 -23.65 5.59 25.24
C ASN A 64 -24.61 4.45 24.85
N GLY A 65 -24.19 3.58 23.95
CA GLY A 65 -24.97 2.48 23.41
C GLY A 65 -24.37 1.98 22.12
N ILE A 66 -23.81 0.78 22.16
CA ILE A 66 -23.15 0.15 21.00
C ILE A 66 -24.22 -0.14 19.93
N PRO A 67 -24.13 0.45 18.72
CA PRO A 67 -25.11 0.19 17.67
C PRO A 67 -25.17 -1.31 17.35
N LYS A 68 -26.39 -1.84 17.18
CA LYS A 68 -26.58 -3.27 16.87
C LYS A 68 -26.41 -3.59 15.38
N GLU A 69 -26.53 -2.57 14.53
CA GLU A 69 -26.40 -2.68 13.09
C GLU A 69 -24.94 -2.58 12.63
N ALA A 70 -24.66 -3.08 11.42
CA ALA A 70 -23.38 -2.88 10.76
C ALA A 70 -23.15 -1.38 10.53
N HIS A 71 -21.99 -0.89 10.95
CA HIS A 71 -21.64 0.52 10.86
C HIS A 71 -20.12 0.68 10.79
N ILE A 72 -19.65 1.90 10.54
CA ILE A 72 -18.23 2.28 10.63
C ILE A 72 -18.09 3.31 11.74
N LEU A 73 -17.12 3.11 12.63
CA LEU A 73 -16.79 4.07 13.67
C LEU A 73 -15.64 4.96 13.19
N ILE A 74 -15.83 6.27 13.20
CA ILE A 74 -14.78 7.25 12.96
C ILE A 74 -14.42 7.93 14.27
N VAL A 75 -13.15 7.99 14.59
CA VAL A 75 -12.65 8.58 15.83
C VAL A 75 -11.67 9.71 15.54
N ASP A 76 -11.83 10.83 16.23
CA ASP A 76 -10.86 11.92 16.21
C ASP A 76 -9.70 11.58 17.15
N GLY A 77 -8.52 11.34 16.60
CA GLY A 77 -7.36 10.84 17.34
C GLY A 77 -7.01 11.66 18.60
N PRO A 78 -6.80 12.99 18.48
CA PRO A 78 -6.56 13.86 19.63
C PRO A 78 -7.64 13.76 20.73
N TYR A 79 -8.91 13.66 20.34
CA TYR A 79 -9.99 13.52 21.32
C TYR A 79 -9.89 12.21 22.09
N VAL A 80 -9.70 11.08 21.40
CA VAL A 80 -9.56 9.76 22.06
C VAL A 80 -8.32 9.71 22.96
N ALA A 81 -7.23 10.36 22.56
CA ALA A 81 -6.02 10.47 23.39
C ALA A 81 -6.28 11.19 24.72
N GLU A 82 -7.15 12.21 24.72
CA GLU A 82 -7.57 12.97 25.91
C GLU A 82 -8.67 12.28 26.74
N HIS A 83 -9.39 11.31 26.17
CA HIS A 83 -10.56 10.65 26.77
C HIS A 83 -10.37 9.13 26.85
N PRO A 84 -9.48 8.63 27.74
CA PRO A 84 -9.11 7.22 27.80
C PRO A 84 -10.28 6.27 28.12
N GLU A 85 -11.36 6.75 28.72
CA GLU A 85 -12.60 5.99 28.96
C GLU A 85 -13.24 5.48 27.66
N THR A 86 -12.96 6.13 26.52
CA THR A 86 -13.49 5.71 25.21
C THR A 86 -12.79 4.49 24.64
N LYS A 87 -11.60 4.14 25.14
CA LYS A 87 -10.76 3.06 24.61
C LYS A 87 -11.45 1.70 24.67
N GLU A 88 -12.19 1.43 25.74
CA GLU A 88 -12.90 0.14 25.89
C GLU A 88 -14.03 0.02 24.88
N SER A 89 -14.80 1.09 24.65
CA SER A 89 -15.87 1.07 23.64
C SER A 89 -15.31 0.89 22.22
N ILE A 90 -14.17 1.50 21.91
CA ILE A 90 -13.52 1.31 20.60
C ILE A 90 -13.01 -0.13 20.46
N LYS A 91 -12.43 -0.69 21.52
CA LYS A 91 -11.96 -2.07 21.56
C LYS A 91 -13.12 -3.06 21.36
N ASP A 92 -14.26 -2.81 21.99
CA ASP A 92 -15.48 -3.62 21.82
C ASP A 92 -15.96 -3.63 20.35
N GLU A 93 -15.95 -2.47 19.68
CA GLU A 93 -16.29 -2.40 18.25
C GLU A 93 -15.30 -3.19 17.38
N LEU A 94 -14.00 -3.06 17.64
CA LEU A 94 -12.96 -3.83 16.94
C LEU A 94 -13.18 -5.33 17.12
N LEU A 95 -13.43 -5.80 18.33
CA LEU A 95 -13.68 -7.22 18.61
C LEU A 95 -14.98 -7.75 17.98
N ARG A 96 -15.92 -6.86 17.64
CA ARG A 96 -17.13 -7.18 16.86
C ARG A 96 -16.90 -7.22 15.35
N GLY A 97 -15.69 -6.95 14.87
CA GLY A 97 -15.40 -6.84 13.43
C GLY A 97 -15.91 -5.55 12.81
N ILE A 98 -16.17 -4.52 13.61
CA ILE A 98 -16.54 -3.19 13.12
C ILE A 98 -15.26 -2.43 12.75
N PRO A 99 -15.13 -1.93 11.50
CA PRO A 99 -14.01 -1.09 11.12
C PRO A 99 -14.01 0.22 11.93
N VAL A 100 -12.83 0.57 12.43
CA VAL A 100 -12.57 1.85 13.09
C VAL A 100 -11.61 2.67 12.23
N ILE A 101 -11.93 3.95 11.99
CA ILE A 101 -11.09 4.89 11.26
C ILE A 101 -10.69 6.02 12.21
N VAL A 102 -9.39 6.15 12.48
CA VAL A 102 -8.81 7.31 13.15
C VAL A 102 -8.54 8.40 12.13
N VAL A 103 -8.90 9.63 12.47
CA VAL A 103 -8.56 10.83 11.71
C VAL A 103 -7.74 11.78 12.57
N ASN A 104 -7.00 12.69 11.93
CA ASN A 104 -6.16 13.71 12.56
C ASN A 104 -4.95 13.15 13.37
N GLY A 105 -4.44 11.98 12.99
CA GLY A 105 -3.29 11.33 13.63
C GLY A 105 -3.62 10.69 14.97
N HIS A 106 -2.64 10.64 15.90
CA HIS A 106 -2.74 9.93 17.18
C HIS A 106 -3.17 8.46 17.02
N THR A 107 -2.60 7.77 16.03
CA THR A 107 -3.00 6.41 15.65
C THR A 107 -2.63 5.37 16.72
N GLU A 108 -1.70 5.70 17.62
CA GLU A 108 -1.32 4.90 18.78
C GLU A 108 -2.50 4.58 19.71
N VAL A 109 -3.56 5.40 19.68
CA VAL A 109 -4.78 5.15 20.48
C VAL A 109 -5.48 3.87 20.07
N ILE A 110 -5.41 3.47 18.80
CA ILE A 110 -5.97 2.20 18.29
C ILE A 110 -4.93 1.10 18.36
N LYS A 111 -3.69 1.38 17.95
CA LYS A 111 -2.60 0.41 17.97
C LYS A 111 -2.36 -0.15 19.38
N SER A 112 -2.61 0.61 20.44
CA SER A 112 -2.46 0.12 21.82
C SER A 112 -3.60 -0.77 22.33
N LEU A 113 -4.75 -0.85 21.65
CA LEU A 113 -5.94 -1.58 22.15
C LEU A 113 -5.80 -3.10 22.04
N LEU A 114 -5.02 -3.56 21.07
CA LEU A 114 -4.84 -4.98 20.76
C LEU A 114 -3.34 -5.29 20.75
N PRO A 115 -2.69 -5.51 21.90
CA PRO A 115 -1.23 -5.60 22.04
C PRO A 115 -0.58 -6.54 21.01
N HIS A 116 -1.14 -7.74 20.80
CA HIS A 116 -0.58 -8.79 19.93
C HIS A 116 -1.14 -8.83 18.51
N GLN A 117 -1.54 -7.70 17.96
CA GLN A 117 -2.07 -7.62 16.59
C GLN A 117 -1.15 -6.78 15.69
N PHE A 118 -1.34 -6.93 14.39
CA PHE A 118 -0.56 -6.28 13.34
C PHE A 118 -0.69 -4.75 13.38
N LYS A 119 0.46 -4.06 13.54
CA LYS A 119 0.53 -2.60 13.71
C LYS A 119 1.66 -2.04 12.86
N PRO A 120 1.47 -1.98 11.53
CA PRO A 120 2.44 -1.32 10.67
C PRO A 120 2.57 0.15 11.08
N GLU A 121 3.80 0.65 11.09
CA GLU A 121 4.10 2.04 11.47
C GLU A 121 4.95 2.73 10.41
N ILE A 122 4.59 3.95 10.02
CA ILE A 122 5.47 4.78 9.19
C ILE A 122 6.66 5.24 10.03
N ILE A 123 7.85 4.72 9.75
CA ILE A 123 9.10 5.11 10.44
C ILE A 123 9.88 6.19 9.70
N SER A 124 9.67 6.30 8.38
CA SER A 124 10.40 7.23 7.52
C SER A 124 9.63 7.43 6.21
N GLY A 125 9.88 8.55 5.55
CA GLY A 125 9.22 8.84 4.27
C GLY A 125 9.42 10.28 3.83
N LYS A 126 9.32 10.49 2.51
CA LYS A 126 9.35 11.82 1.90
C LYS A 126 8.49 11.86 0.63
N THR A 127 8.00 13.04 0.29
CA THR A 127 7.31 13.30 -0.98
C THR A 127 8.31 13.41 -2.14
N PRO A 128 7.86 13.36 -3.42
CA PRO A 128 8.76 13.45 -4.58
C PRO A 128 9.56 14.75 -4.66
N ASP A 129 9.08 15.84 -4.04
CA ASP A 129 9.79 17.12 -3.89
C ASP A 129 10.69 17.19 -2.64
N GLY A 130 10.84 16.08 -1.91
CA GLY A 130 11.78 15.93 -0.80
C GLY A 130 11.26 16.39 0.57
N ARG A 131 9.98 16.77 0.71
CA ARG A 131 9.40 17.11 2.02
C ARG A 131 9.18 15.83 2.85
N PRO A 132 9.54 15.82 4.15
CA PRO A 132 9.34 14.63 4.98
C PRO A 132 7.84 14.35 5.22
N ILE A 133 7.48 13.07 5.25
CA ILE A 133 6.15 12.61 5.66
C ILE A 133 6.07 12.64 7.19
N LYS A 134 5.08 13.36 7.74
CA LYS A 134 4.95 13.61 9.19
C LYS A 134 3.99 12.62 9.86
N GLY A 135 4.27 11.34 9.70
CA GLY A 135 3.50 10.23 10.27
C GLY A 135 2.12 10.04 9.65
N GLU A 136 1.30 9.25 10.34
CA GLU A 136 -0.01 8.78 9.90
C GLU A 136 -1.08 9.82 10.25
N LYS A 137 -1.96 10.17 9.30
CA LYS A 137 -3.04 11.15 9.51
C LYS A 137 -4.42 10.53 9.47
N VAL A 138 -4.62 9.53 8.63
CA VAL A 138 -5.82 8.70 8.58
C VAL A 138 -5.38 7.25 8.73
N TYR A 139 -6.04 6.52 9.64
CA TYR A 139 -5.70 5.14 9.97
C TYR A 139 -6.96 4.30 10.12
N GLY A 140 -7.21 3.41 9.16
CA GLY A 140 -8.28 2.43 9.23
C GLY A 140 -7.79 1.14 9.85
N TYR A 141 -8.59 0.53 10.71
CA TYR A 141 -8.25 -0.73 11.38
C TYR A 141 -9.50 -1.60 11.50
N ILE A 142 -9.36 -2.89 11.16
CA ILE A 142 -10.39 -3.89 11.37
C ILE A 142 -9.71 -5.20 11.76
N VAL A 143 -10.31 -5.91 12.71
CA VAL A 143 -9.92 -7.26 13.10
C VAL A 143 -11.15 -8.14 13.09
N TYR A 144 -11.07 -9.33 12.52
CA TYR A 144 -12.17 -10.28 12.56
C TYR A 144 -11.64 -11.73 12.52
N PRO A 145 -12.34 -12.68 13.15
CA PRO A 145 -11.95 -14.08 13.07
C PRO A 145 -12.12 -14.60 11.65
N ILE A 146 -11.20 -15.45 11.20
CA ILE A 146 -11.34 -16.23 9.96
C ILE A 146 -11.40 -17.74 10.21
N SER A 147 -10.99 -18.20 11.38
CA SER A 147 -11.12 -19.57 11.87
C SER A 147 -10.95 -19.60 13.39
N GLU A 148 -11.03 -20.78 14.01
CA GLU A 148 -10.87 -20.94 15.45
C GLU A 148 -9.46 -20.52 15.87
N GLY A 149 -9.37 -19.42 16.61
CA GLY A 149 -8.10 -18.87 17.10
C GLY A 149 -7.30 -18.03 16.09
N VAL A 150 -7.74 -17.90 14.83
CA VAL A 150 -7.06 -17.07 13.83
C VAL A 150 -7.84 -15.78 13.57
N LEU A 151 -7.17 -14.66 13.84
CA LEU A 151 -7.66 -13.32 13.52
C LEU A 151 -6.99 -12.82 12.26
N VAL A 152 -7.78 -12.25 11.35
CA VAL A 152 -7.25 -11.40 10.29
C VAL A 152 -7.31 -9.96 10.73
N THR A 153 -6.18 -9.27 10.66
CA THR A 153 -6.11 -7.82 10.83
C THR A 153 -5.86 -7.16 9.48
N LYS A 154 -6.65 -6.13 9.16
CA LYS A 154 -6.41 -5.29 8.00
C LYS A 154 -6.26 -3.84 8.44
N VAL A 155 -5.31 -3.16 7.84
CA VAL A 155 -4.98 -1.76 8.15
C VAL A 155 -5.00 -0.92 6.88
N PHE A 156 -5.52 0.29 6.98
CA PHE A 156 -5.36 1.34 5.97
C PHE A 156 -4.57 2.50 6.56
N ILE A 157 -3.58 3.02 5.84
CA ILE A 157 -2.77 4.15 6.28
C ILE A 157 -2.74 5.23 5.20
N SER A 158 -2.98 6.48 5.59
CA SER A 158 -2.65 7.64 4.76
C SER A 158 -1.96 8.74 5.57
N PRO A 159 -0.88 9.34 5.02
CA PRO A 159 -0.24 10.53 5.60
C PRO A 159 -0.94 11.83 5.19
N ASP A 160 -1.93 11.77 4.30
CA ASP A 160 -2.74 12.90 3.88
C ASP A 160 -3.87 13.13 4.90
N PRO A 161 -3.95 14.31 5.56
CA PRO A 161 -5.06 14.63 6.47
C PRO A 161 -6.32 15.09 5.72
N GLY A 162 -6.26 15.17 4.39
CA GLY A 162 -7.30 15.69 3.52
C GLY A 162 -8.55 14.82 3.49
N ARG A 163 -9.64 15.42 3.05
CA ARG A 163 -10.96 14.79 2.99
C ARG A 163 -10.98 13.54 2.09
N ARG A 164 -10.23 13.56 0.99
CA ARG A 164 -10.11 12.39 0.09
C ARG A 164 -9.48 11.18 0.77
N ALA A 165 -8.57 11.37 1.71
CA ALA A 165 -8.00 10.28 2.49
C ALA A 165 -9.04 9.63 3.42
N VAL A 166 -9.89 10.45 4.03
CA VAL A 166 -11.05 9.97 4.83
C VAL A 166 -12.05 9.22 3.95
N GLU A 167 -12.31 9.70 2.74
CA GLU A 167 -13.17 9.00 1.77
C GLU A 167 -12.57 7.65 1.35
N GLU A 168 -11.28 7.60 1.04
CA GLU A 168 -10.60 6.34 0.70
C GLU A 168 -10.61 5.35 1.86
N ALA A 169 -10.35 5.81 3.09
CA ALA A 169 -10.45 5.00 4.30
C ALA A 169 -11.87 4.47 4.51
N TYR A 170 -12.90 5.30 4.32
CA TYR A 170 -14.30 4.87 4.40
C TYR A 170 -14.61 3.79 3.36
N ARG A 171 -14.23 4.01 2.10
CA ARG A 171 -14.43 3.01 1.03
C ARG A 171 -13.65 1.73 1.29
N TRP A 172 -12.46 1.83 1.88
CA TRP A 172 -11.68 0.68 2.33
C TRP A 172 -12.41 -0.10 3.42
N ALA A 173 -12.96 0.59 4.43
CA ALA A 173 -13.70 -0.02 5.52
C ALA A 173 -14.96 -0.75 5.01
N VAL A 174 -15.73 -0.12 4.11
CA VAL A 174 -16.90 -0.75 3.49
C VAL A 174 -16.54 -2.04 2.75
N ARG A 175 -15.42 -2.07 2.01
CA ARG A 175 -14.99 -3.26 1.25
C ARG A 175 -14.45 -4.38 2.13
N ASN A 176 -13.92 -4.05 3.30
CA ASN A 176 -13.29 -5.02 4.20
C ASN A 176 -14.19 -5.43 5.37
N MET A 177 -15.36 -4.80 5.53
CA MET A 177 -16.35 -5.20 6.51
C MET A 177 -16.84 -6.63 6.23
N PRO A 178 -16.78 -7.55 7.21
CA PRO A 178 -17.22 -8.92 7.02
C PRO A 178 -18.74 -8.94 6.76
N PRO A 179 -19.21 -9.64 5.71
CA PRO A 179 -20.61 -9.59 5.29
C PRO A 179 -21.59 -10.21 6.30
N ASN A 180 -21.13 -11.11 7.17
CA ASN A 180 -21.83 -11.65 8.34
C ASN A 180 -20.78 -12.35 9.24
N ALA A 181 -20.45 -11.79 10.40
CA ALA A 181 -19.54 -12.42 11.38
C ALA A 181 -20.23 -13.60 12.14
N GLY A 182 -20.81 -14.55 11.39
CA GLY A 182 -21.58 -15.67 11.93
C GLY A 182 -21.04 -17.00 11.42
N THR A 183 -20.57 -17.82 12.37
CA THR A 183 -20.13 -19.23 12.24
C THR A 183 -19.28 -19.55 11.01
N ILE A 184 -17.97 -19.51 11.22
CA ILE A 184 -16.98 -20.00 10.28
C ILE A 184 -16.88 -21.51 10.50
N ASP A 185 -17.11 -22.28 9.43
CA ASP A 185 -16.88 -23.72 9.44
C ASP A 185 -15.37 -23.95 9.25
N VAL A 186 -14.70 -24.40 10.32
CA VAL A 186 -13.24 -24.56 10.35
C VAL A 186 -12.91 -26.00 10.01
N SER A 187 -12.42 -26.26 8.80
CA SER A 187 -11.71 -27.50 8.51
C SER A 187 -10.25 -27.32 8.92
N ILE A 188 -9.79 -28.07 9.92
CA ILE A 188 -8.35 -28.19 10.22
C ILE A 188 -7.74 -29.03 9.09
N GLU A 189 -7.03 -28.39 8.17
CA GLU A 189 -6.21 -29.11 7.21
C GLU A 189 -4.93 -29.61 7.90
N SER A 190 -4.58 -30.87 7.66
CA SER A 190 -3.36 -31.49 8.22
C SER A 190 -2.13 -31.27 7.36
N THR A 191 -2.29 -30.65 6.20
CA THR A 191 -1.23 -30.23 5.29
C THR A 191 -0.84 -28.80 5.61
N GLY A 192 0.42 -28.43 5.39
CA GLY A 192 0.78 -27.03 5.58
C GLY A 192 0.33 -26.17 4.42
N GLU A 193 -0.14 -25.00 4.81
CA GLU A 193 -0.85 -24.07 3.96
C GLU A 193 -0.46 -22.65 4.32
N TRP A 194 -0.42 -21.78 3.30
CA TRP A 194 -0.22 -20.36 3.51
C TRP A 194 -1.55 -19.70 3.85
N THR A 195 -1.71 -19.29 5.10
CA THR A 195 -2.91 -18.59 5.57
C THR A 195 -2.65 -17.09 5.59
N GLN A 196 -3.46 -16.29 4.88
CA GLN A 196 -3.36 -14.84 4.99
C GLN A 196 -3.77 -14.42 6.41
N ILE A 197 -2.86 -13.78 7.14
CA ILE A 197 -3.10 -13.31 8.50
C ILE A 197 -3.26 -11.79 8.55
N TYR A 198 -2.55 -11.04 7.70
CA TYR A 198 -2.60 -9.58 7.71
C TYR A 198 -2.70 -8.96 6.32
N GLN A 199 -3.14 -7.69 6.29
CA GLN A 199 -3.12 -6.84 5.11
C GLN A 199 -2.83 -5.39 5.49
N LEU A 200 -1.87 -4.78 4.79
CA LEU A 200 -1.61 -3.34 4.82
C LEU A 200 -2.09 -2.74 3.50
N ASP A 201 -3.00 -1.77 3.56
CA ASP A 201 -3.30 -0.84 2.47
C ASP A 201 -2.71 0.54 2.81
N PHE A 202 -2.01 1.17 1.89
CA PHE A 202 -1.50 2.54 2.03
C PHE A 202 -1.79 3.35 0.78
N SER A 203 -2.07 4.64 0.97
CA SER A 203 -2.28 5.60 -0.13
C SER A 203 -1.73 6.96 0.24
N THR A 204 -0.93 7.56 -0.65
CA THR A 204 -0.51 8.96 -0.51
C THR A 204 -1.61 9.95 -0.86
N VAL A 205 -2.72 9.47 -1.46
CA VAL A 205 -3.87 10.28 -1.89
C VAL A 205 -3.40 11.47 -2.73
N ASP A 206 -3.49 12.70 -2.20
CA ASP A 206 -3.13 13.93 -2.92
C ASP A 206 -1.87 14.58 -2.33
N LEU A 207 -1.25 13.99 -1.30
CA LEU A 207 -0.02 14.50 -0.69
C LEU A 207 1.14 14.66 -1.70
N TRP A 208 1.12 13.86 -2.77
CA TRP A 208 2.14 13.81 -3.81
C TRP A 208 1.75 14.57 -5.09
N GLU A 209 0.66 15.35 -5.06
CA GLU A 209 0.33 16.28 -6.14
C GLU A 209 1.49 17.29 -6.36
N PRO A 210 1.87 17.61 -7.62
CA PRO A 210 1.25 17.19 -8.88
C PRO A 210 1.95 15.98 -9.55
N TYR A 211 2.81 15.27 -8.83
CA TYR A 211 3.74 14.28 -9.40
C TYR A 211 3.06 12.96 -9.71
N GLY A 212 2.30 12.45 -8.74
CA GLY A 212 1.53 11.21 -8.86
C GLY A 212 0.99 10.78 -7.51
N ARG A 213 0.57 9.51 -7.43
CA ARG A 213 0.10 8.86 -6.22
C ARG A 213 0.76 7.50 -6.09
N LEU A 214 1.18 7.16 -4.89
CA LEU A 214 1.64 5.82 -4.52
C LEU A 214 0.53 5.13 -3.72
N ASN A 215 0.11 3.96 -4.19
CA ASN A 215 -0.73 3.04 -3.44
C ASN A 215 0.06 1.77 -3.17
N VAL A 216 -0.08 1.20 -1.98
CA VAL A 216 0.54 -0.07 -1.60
C VAL A 216 -0.55 -0.97 -1.03
N ARG A 217 -0.56 -2.23 -1.43
CA ARG A 217 -1.27 -3.30 -0.74
C ARG A 217 -0.31 -4.44 -0.49
N SER A 218 0.03 -4.71 0.76
CA SER A 218 0.88 -5.84 1.14
C SER A 218 0.04 -6.89 1.87
N LEU A 219 0.10 -8.13 1.38
CA LEU A 219 -0.59 -9.27 1.95
C LEU A 219 0.44 -10.13 2.69
N TYR A 220 0.13 -10.48 3.93
CA TYR A 220 1.02 -11.26 4.78
C TYR A 220 0.41 -12.61 5.06
N TYR A 221 1.17 -13.66 4.77
CA TYR A 221 0.78 -15.04 4.98
C TYR A 221 1.68 -15.67 6.02
N LYS A 222 1.12 -16.52 6.87
CA LYS A 222 1.88 -17.44 7.73
C LYS A 222 1.75 -18.85 7.19
N LEU A 223 2.85 -19.59 7.18
CA LEU A 223 2.80 -21.02 6.89
C LEU A 223 2.29 -21.76 8.14
N SER A 224 1.12 -22.38 8.02
CA SER A 224 0.56 -23.24 9.06
C SER A 224 1.10 -24.67 8.89
N ASN A 225 1.20 -25.42 9.99
CA ASN A 225 1.62 -26.83 10.00
C ASN A 225 2.97 -27.11 9.28
N ASP A 226 3.95 -26.21 9.36
CA ASP A 226 5.28 -26.41 8.79
C ASP A 226 6.05 -27.59 9.42
N GLY A 227 5.64 -28.02 10.63
CA GLY A 227 6.20 -29.13 11.39
C GLY A 227 7.60 -28.89 11.97
N SER A 228 8.07 -27.64 11.90
CA SER A 228 9.23 -27.14 12.62
C SER A 228 8.85 -26.83 14.06
N TYR A 229 9.82 -26.98 14.96
CA TYR A 229 9.72 -26.51 16.34
C TYR A 229 10.68 -25.34 16.62
N THR A 230 11.42 -24.90 15.61
CA THR A 230 12.50 -23.91 15.74
C THR A 230 12.24 -22.63 14.98
N TYR A 231 11.39 -22.66 13.96
CA TYR A 231 11.11 -21.50 13.12
C TYR A 231 9.64 -21.44 12.70
N ASP A 232 9.16 -20.23 12.49
CA ASP A 232 7.93 -19.92 11.75
C ASP A 232 8.31 -19.24 10.41
N TRP A 233 7.45 -19.38 9.39
CA TRP A 233 7.66 -18.73 8.10
C TRP A 233 6.51 -17.80 7.73
N TYR A 234 6.89 -16.65 7.18
CA TYR A 234 5.99 -15.60 6.72
C TYR A 234 6.28 -15.27 5.26
N SER A 235 5.24 -15.14 4.44
CA SER A 235 5.36 -14.67 3.07
C SER A 235 4.73 -13.30 2.90
N VAL A 236 5.41 -12.42 2.18
CA VAL A 236 4.95 -11.08 1.83
C VAL A 236 4.66 -11.03 0.33
N HIS A 237 3.41 -10.73 -0.03
CA HIS A 237 3.02 -10.38 -1.40
C HIS A 237 2.78 -8.87 -1.45
N VAL A 238 3.73 -8.14 -2.04
CA VAL A 238 3.59 -6.70 -2.27
C VAL A 238 2.76 -6.46 -3.52
N ARG A 239 1.86 -5.47 -3.49
CA ARG A 239 1.23 -4.87 -4.66
C ARG A 239 1.42 -3.36 -4.57
N GLN A 240 2.47 -2.87 -5.20
CA GLN A 240 2.79 -1.45 -5.23
C GLN A 240 2.31 -0.87 -6.54
N GLN A 241 1.58 0.23 -6.50
CA GLN A 241 1.00 0.90 -7.66
C GLN A 241 1.38 2.37 -7.69
N SER A 242 1.86 2.83 -8.84
CA SER A 242 2.04 4.25 -9.14
C SER A 242 0.94 4.71 -10.10
N VAL A 243 0.26 5.80 -9.74
CA VAL A 243 -0.65 6.52 -10.62
C VAL A 243 -0.01 7.87 -10.98
N PRO A 244 0.41 8.11 -12.23
CA PRO A 244 1.14 9.32 -12.60
C PRO A 244 0.24 10.55 -12.55
N GLY A 245 0.84 11.71 -12.27
CA GLY A 245 0.13 12.99 -12.21
C GLY A 245 -0.48 13.41 -13.56
N GLU A 246 0.08 12.95 -14.68
CA GLU A 246 -0.52 13.08 -16.00
C GLU A 246 -1.91 12.44 -16.07
N TYR A 247 -2.08 11.27 -15.45
CA TYR A 247 -3.37 10.59 -15.41
C TYR A 247 -4.34 11.23 -14.39
N LEU A 248 -3.85 11.62 -13.21
CA LEU A 248 -4.71 12.10 -12.11
C LEU A 248 -5.16 13.55 -12.26
N TRP A 249 -4.26 14.42 -12.73
CA TRP A 249 -4.42 15.86 -12.62
C TRP A 249 -4.07 16.60 -13.92
N ASP A 250 -3.98 15.88 -15.05
CA ASP A 250 -3.55 16.44 -16.33
C ASP A 250 -2.19 17.17 -16.20
N SER A 251 -1.34 16.67 -15.30
CA SER A 251 0.01 17.17 -15.13
C SER A 251 0.92 16.59 -16.23
N SER A 252 2.21 16.91 -16.20
CA SER A 252 3.19 16.39 -17.18
C SER A 252 4.15 15.37 -16.55
N TRP A 253 3.83 14.92 -15.34
CA TRP A 253 4.62 13.97 -14.58
C TRP A 253 4.14 12.54 -14.83
N LYS A 254 5.08 11.68 -15.22
CA LYS A 254 4.91 10.27 -15.58
C LYS A 254 5.69 9.39 -14.62
N THR A 255 5.25 8.16 -14.39
CA THR A 255 6.02 7.19 -13.58
C THR A 255 7.31 6.84 -14.31
N ALA A 256 8.45 6.96 -13.63
CA ALA A 256 9.78 6.66 -14.18
C ALA A 256 10.45 5.48 -13.46
N ASP A 257 10.37 5.44 -12.12
CA ASP A 257 10.92 4.34 -11.34
C ASP A 257 9.96 3.93 -10.23
N MET A 258 9.98 2.65 -9.88
CA MET A 258 9.39 2.13 -8.66
C MET A 258 10.43 1.31 -7.91
N TYR A 259 10.52 1.52 -6.60
CA TYR A 259 11.45 0.85 -5.71
C TYR A 259 10.68 0.11 -4.63
N THR A 260 11.07 -1.13 -4.38
CA THR A 260 10.55 -1.94 -3.28
C THR A 260 11.70 -2.64 -2.60
N TRP A 261 11.74 -2.63 -1.27
CA TRP A 261 12.58 -3.58 -0.54
C TRP A 261 11.95 -4.04 0.76
N ILE A 262 12.37 -5.22 1.20
CA ILE A 262 12.00 -5.89 2.44
C ILE A 262 13.31 -6.29 3.11
N ASP A 263 13.58 -5.71 4.28
CA ASP A 263 14.78 -5.94 5.07
C ASP A 263 14.38 -6.76 6.31
N ALA A 264 14.64 -8.06 6.26
CA ALA A 264 14.19 -9.01 7.27
C ALA A 264 14.92 -8.80 8.60
N ASP A 265 16.20 -8.39 8.57
CA ASP A 265 17.08 -8.28 9.73
C ASP A 265 17.41 -6.82 10.10
N TYR A 266 16.58 -5.86 9.70
CA TYR A 266 16.83 -4.42 9.90
C TYR A 266 17.19 -4.05 11.34
N TYR A 267 16.63 -4.75 12.32
CA TYR A 267 16.86 -4.54 13.76
C TYR A 267 17.84 -5.55 14.40
N ASN A 268 18.57 -6.33 13.61
CA ASN A 268 19.31 -7.52 14.05
C ASN A 268 18.38 -8.50 14.81
N SER A 269 17.24 -8.80 14.20
CA SER A 269 16.15 -9.62 14.75
C SER A 269 16.43 -11.13 14.68
N ASP A 270 17.59 -11.56 14.16
CA ASP A 270 17.91 -12.97 13.83
C ASP A 270 16.91 -13.55 12.81
N TYR A 271 16.40 -12.70 11.92
CA TYR A 271 15.42 -13.07 10.89
C TYR A 271 16.13 -13.26 9.56
N PHE A 272 15.65 -14.21 8.78
CA PHE A 272 16.31 -14.62 7.56
C PHE A 272 15.39 -14.48 6.36
N LEU A 273 15.91 -13.93 5.28
CA LEU A 273 15.32 -14.02 3.97
C LEU A 273 15.50 -15.45 3.44
N SER A 274 14.42 -16.21 3.34
CA SER A 274 14.47 -17.59 2.82
C SER A 274 14.34 -17.64 1.30
N ASP A 275 13.48 -16.81 0.74
CA ASP A 275 13.21 -16.82 -0.69
C ASP A 275 12.71 -15.44 -1.14
N TYR A 276 12.88 -15.10 -2.40
CA TYR A 276 12.37 -13.86 -2.97
C TYR A 276 12.23 -13.94 -4.49
N ALA A 277 11.26 -13.22 -5.03
CA ALA A 277 11.07 -13.11 -6.47
C ALA A 277 10.38 -11.80 -6.86
N PRO A 278 10.60 -11.32 -8.10
CA PRO A 278 11.38 -11.96 -9.17
C PRO A 278 12.90 -11.69 -9.08
N THR A 279 13.72 -12.58 -9.66
CA THR A 279 15.19 -12.48 -9.61
C THR A 279 15.84 -11.91 -10.88
N THR A 280 15.19 -11.90 -12.05
CA THR A 280 15.62 -11.12 -13.25
C THR A 280 14.53 -11.10 -14.31
N THR A 281 14.26 -9.97 -14.97
CA THR A 281 13.34 -9.92 -16.13
C THR A 281 13.71 -8.88 -17.19
N VAL A 282 14.91 -8.98 -17.77
CA VAL A 282 15.21 -8.22 -19.00
C VAL A 282 14.56 -8.93 -20.20
N GLY A 283 13.72 -8.20 -20.95
CA GLY A 283 13.14 -8.70 -22.20
C GLY A 283 11.91 -9.61 -22.06
N SER A 284 11.33 -9.73 -20.87
CA SER A 284 10.06 -10.42 -20.65
C SER A 284 8.90 -9.43 -20.50
N THR A 285 7.74 -9.76 -21.04
CA THR A 285 6.50 -8.96 -20.90
C THR A 285 5.62 -9.42 -19.73
N THR A 286 5.92 -10.57 -19.15
CA THR A 286 5.26 -11.13 -17.96
C THR A 286 6.31 -11.70 -17.03
N VAL A 287 6.13 -11.53 -15.73
CA VAL A 287 6.99 -12.10 -14.71
C VAL A 287 6.20 -13.01 -13.79
N GLY A 288 6.76 -14.19 -13.52
CA GLY A 288 6.26 -15.09 -12.49
C GLY A 288 6.98 -14.81 -11.17
N VAL A 289 6.20 -14.76 -10.10
CA VAL A 289 6.71 -14.78 -8.73
C VAL A 289 6.31 -16.11 -8.14
N SER A 290 7.28 -16.81 -7.58
CA SER A 290 7.09 -18.07 -6.85
C SER A 290 8.01 -17.99 -5.66
N ILE A 291 7.43 -17.97 -4.47
CA ILE A 291 8.15 -17.93 -3.20
C ILE A 291 7.64 -19.05 -2.30
N GLY A 292 8.47 -19.60 -1.44
CA GLY A 292 8.00 -20.60 -0.51
C GLY A 292 9.07 -21.18 0.40
N VAL A 293 8.74 -22.34 0.95
CA VAL A 293 9.60 -23.14 1.82
C VAL A 293 9.70 -24.54 1.22
N SER A 294 10.89 -25.13 1.23
CA SER A 294 11.11 -26.52 0.81
C SER A 294 11.31 -27.45 2.01
N ALA A 295 10.77 -28.67 1.93
CA ALA A 295 10.99 -29.69 2.96
C ALA A 295 12.50 -29.96 3.17
N GLY A 296 12.93 -29.97 4.42
CA GLY A 296 14.32 -30.13 4.85
C GLY A 296 15.10 -28.83 4.96
N GLU A 297 14.57 -27.71 4.45
CA GLU A 297 15.16 -26.39 4.60
C GLU A 297 14.97 -25.91 6.04
N ASP A 298 16.07 -25.81 6.78
CA ASP A 298 16.12 -25.23 8.13
C ASP A 298 15.05 -25.77 9.09
N GLY A 299 14.75 -27.06 8.98
CA GLY A 299 13.82 -27.76 9.87
C GLY A 299 12.38 -27.85 9.38
N ALA A 300 12.04 -27.25 8.24
CA ALA A 300 10.73 -27.43 7.62
C ALA A 300 10.48 -28.91 7.27
N SER A 301 9.32 -29.44 7.65
CA SER A 301 8.95 -30.84 7.38
C SER A 301 8.19 -31.01 6.05
N ILE A 302 7.76 -29.91 5.44
CA ILE A 302 6.90 -29.85 4.26
C ILE A 302 7.42 -28.82 3.25
N SER A 303 6.94 -28.92 2.01
CA SER A 303 7.11 -27.86 1.00
C SER A 303 5.79 -27.13 0.78
N ALA A 304 5.81 -25.81 0.71
CA ALA A 304 4.66 -24.98 0.38
C ALA A 304 5.10 -23.73 -0.39
N SER A 305 4.33 -23.29 -1.39
CA SER A 305 4.66 -22.13 -2.20
C SER A 305 3.45 -21.23 -2.47
N LEU A 306 3.72 -19.94 -2.66
CA LEU A 306 2.80 -18.95 -3.22
C LEU A 306 3.32 -18.53 -4.58
N SER A 307 2.43 -18.49 -5.58
CA SER A 307 2.81 -18.07 -6.92
C SER A 307 1.78 -17.17 -7.57
N TRP A 308 2.25 -16.13 -8.27
CA TRP A 308 1.44 -15.23 -9.09
C TRP A 308 2.25 -14.72 -10.27
N SER A 309 1.63 -13.93 -11.14
CA SER A 309 2.33 -13.25 -12.22
C SER A 309 1.74 -11.87 -12.50
N TYR A 310 2.57 -10.97 -13.00
CA TYR A 310 2.15 -9.63 -13.42
C TYR A 310 2.88 -9.20 -14.69
N THR A 311 2.35 -8.19 -15.38
CA THR A 311 2.87 -7.75 -16.67
C THR A 311 3.93 -6.65 -16.50
N LEU A 312 4.92 -6.67 -17.40
CA LEU A 312 6.04 -5.73 -17.47
C LEU A 312 6.13 -5.06 -18.85
N PRO A 313 5.08 -4.39 -19.35
CA PRO A 313 5.17 -3.72 -20.64
C PRO A 313 6.11 -2.52 -20.52
N ASP A 314 7.22 -2.51 -21.27
CA ASP A 314 8.20 -1.43 -21.29
C ASP A 314 8.81 -1.12 -19.90
N VAL A 315 9.02 -2.17 -19.08
CA VAL A 315 9.64 -2.08 -17.76
C VAL A 315 10.80 -3.08 -17.65
N VAL A 316 11.93 -2.64 -17.09
CA VAL A 316 13.06 -3.49 -16.74
C VAL A 316 13.15 -3.65 -15.23
N VAL A 317 13.21 -4.89 -14.75
CA VAL A 317 13.38 -5.17 -13.31
C VAL A 317 14.83 -5.52 -13.01
N TYR A 318 15.43 -4.78 -12.09
CA TYR A 318 16.72 -5.05 -11.51
C TYR A 318 16.53 -5.66 -10.12
N ASP A 319 16.94 -6.90 -9.96
CA ASP A 319 17.11 -7.54 -8.66
C ASP A 319 18.42 -7.04 -8.03
N GLN A 320 18.32 -6.53 -6.81
CA GLN A 320 19.43 -6.05 -5.99
C GLN A 320 19.43 -6.70 -4.61
N SER A 321 18.77 -7.84 -4.48
CA SER A 321 18.65 -8.59 -3.24
C SER A 321 19.98 -9.24 -2.85
N ASP A 322 20.18 -9.45 -1.55
CA ASP A 322 21.40 -10.02 -0.99
C ASP A 322 21.06 -10.82 0.28
N TYR A 323 21.19 -12.15 0.21
CA TYR A 323 21.00 -13.03 1.36
C TYR A 323 21.99 -12.74 2.49
N TYR A 324 23.19 -12.22 2.22
CA TYR A 324 24.12 -11.85 3.29
C TYR A 324 23.60 -10.67 4.14
N LEU A 325 22.76 -9.82 3.54
CA LEU A 325 22.13 -8.69 4.20
C LEU A 325 20.68 -8.99 4.62
N GLU A 326 20.18 -10.20 4.37
CA GLU A 326 18.78 -10.58 4.57
C GLU A 326 17.78 -9.60 3.91
N LEU A 327 18.18 -9.08 2.73
CA LEU A 327 17.51 -7.98 2.04
C LEU A 327 16.98 -8.45 0.68
N ALA A 328 15.66 -8.37 0.49
CA ALA A 328 15.03 -8.49 -0.82
C ALA A 328 14.78 -7.10 -1.40
N LYS A 329 15.30 -6.80 -2.60
CA LYS A 329 15.26 -5.45 -3.18
C LYS A 329 15.09 -5.46 -4.68
N TRP A 330 14.12 -4.68 -5.14
CA TRP A 330 13.78 -4.52 -6.54
C TRP A 330 13.75 -3.07 -6.97
N TRP A 331 14.25 -2.83 -8.18
CA TRP A 331 14.06 -1.59 -8.91
C TRP A 331 13.40 -1.89 -10.26
N HIS A 332 12.19 -1.38 -10.43
CA HIS A 332 11.45 -1.42 -11.68
C HIS A 332 11.67 -0.09 -12.40
N ASN A 333 12.53 -0.11 -13.42
CA ASN A 333 12.79 1.01 -14.31
C ASN A 333 11.72 1.03 -15.41
N VAL A 334 10.82 2.00 -15.32
CA VAL A 334 9.65 2.15 -16.19
C VAL A 334 10.01 3.09 -17.33
N ASP A 335 9.80 2.69 -18.60
CA ASP A 335 9.97 3.62 -19.72
C ASP A 335 8.89 4.71 -19.66
N GLU A 336 9.24 5.86 -19.12
CA GLU A 336 8.35 7.01 -18.98
C GLU A 336 7.97 7.63 -20.34
N GLY A 337 8.71 7.30 -21.41
CA GLY A 337 8.40 7.66 -22.78
C GLY A 337 7.28 6.81 -23.39
N ALA A 338 7.03 5.63 -22.85
CA ALA A 338 6.03 4.68 -23.32
C ALA A 338 4.67 4.88 -22.61
N PRO A 339 3.57 4.26 -23.10
CA PRO A 339 2.26 4.36 -22.46
C PRO A 339 2.21 3.93 -20.99
N VAL A 340 3.10 3.02 -20.57
CA VAL A 340 3.18 2.55 -19.18
C VAL A 340 3.49 3.69 -18.20
N GLY A 341 4.35 4.64 -18.57
CA GLY A 341 4.66 5.80 -17.72
C GLY A 341 3.50 6.78 -17.55
N SER A 342 2.57 6.81 -18.50
CA SER A 342 1.39 7.69 -18.52
C SER A 342 0.13 7.07 -17.89
N SER A 343 0.18 5.79 -17.55
CA SER A 343 -0.97 5.04 -17.04
C SER A 343 -0.72 4.54 -15.62
N THR A 344 -1.78 4.04 -14.98
CA THR A 344 -1.64 3.36 -13.70
C THR A 344 -0.83 2.08 -13.90
N TYR A 345 0.27 1.93 -13.17
CA TYR A 345 1.15 0.78 -13.25
C TYR A 345 1.33 0.13 -11.87
N GLN A 346 1.31 -1.20 -11.82
CA GLN A 346 1.44 -1.99 -10.59
C GLN A 346 2.55 -3.02 -10.75
N ILE A 347 3.38 -3.14 -9.70
CA ILE A 347 4.41 -4.16 -9.54
C ILE A 347 4.04 -5.06 -8.37
N GLU A 348 4.41 -6.33 -8.45
CA GLU A 348 4.07 -7.31 -7.41
C GLU A 348 5.24 -8.21 -7.00
N PRO A 349 6.34 -7.67 -6.46
CA PRO A 349 7.40 -8.51 -5.89
C PRO A 349 6.95 -9.20 -4.59
N GLY A 350 7.72 -10.18 -4.12
CA GLY A 350 7.45 -10.86 -2.87
C GLY A 350 8.66 -11.57 -2.27
N ALA A 351 8.58 -11.86 -0.98
CA ALA A 351 9.64 -12.53 -0.21
C ALA A 351 9.04 -13.49 0.83
N THR A 352 9.80 -14.54 1.16
CA THR A 352 9.56 -15.42 2.30
C THR A 352 10.61 -15.12 3.37
N ILE A 353 10.15 -14.83 4.59
CA ILE A 353 10.97 -14.54 5.76
C ILE A 353 10.80 -15.70 6.75
N ARG A 354 11.91 -16.19 7.29
CA ARG A 354 11.95 -17.14 8.39
C ARG A 354 12.32 -16.43 9.68
N VAL A 355 11.58 -16.72 10.74
CA VAL A 355 11.80 -16.17 12.07
C VAL A 355 11.89 -17.29 13.11
N PRO A 356 12.57 -17.12 14.24
CA PRO A 356 12.56 -18.10 15.32
C PRO A 356 11.13 -18.41 15.80
N GLN A 357 10.87 -19.65 16.20
CA GLN A 357 9.54 -20.10 16.62
C GLN A 357 8.98 -19.21 17.73
N GLY A 358 7.79 -18.66 17.50
CA GLY A 358 7.08 -17.82 18.47
C GLY A 358 7.60 -16.38 18.55
N SER A 359 8.58 -16.00 17.73
CA SER A 359 8.99 -14.60 17.59
C SER A 359 7.90 -13.78 16.89
N PRO A 360 7.79 -12.48 17.21
CA PRO A 360 6.86 -11.57 16.54
C PRO A 360 7.23 -11.36 15.06
N MET A 361 6.30 -10.85 14.24
CA MET A 361 6.73 -10.19 12.99
C MET A 361 7.48 -8.91 13.37
N ASP A 362 8.64 -8.67 12.77
CA ASP A 362 9.52 -7.54 13.06
C ASP A 362 10.53 -7.34 11.91
N TRP A 363 10.17 -6.56 10.90
CA TRP A 363 11.04 -6.21 9.77
C TRP A 363 10.67 -4.84 9.20
N VAL A 364 11.46 -4.34 8.25
CA VAL A 364 11.19 -3.07 7.57
C VAL A 364 10.90 -3.28 6.10
N GLU A 365 9.92 -2.54 5.60
CA GLU A 365 9.56 -2.51 4.19
C GLU A 365 9.62 -1.08 3.64
N HIS A 366 9.96 -0.94 2.38
CA HIS A 366 10.05 0.35 1.70
C HIS A 366 9.34 0.33 0.37
N TYR A 367 8.63 1.42 0.11
CA TYR A 367 7.86 1.62 -1.11
C TYR A 367 8.14 3.02 -1.66
N GLY A 368 8.78 3.08 -2.82
CA GLY A 368 9.23 4.32 -3.45
C GLY A 368 8.80 4.45 -4.90
N ALA A 369 8.62 5.68 -5.36
CA ALA A 369 8.45 5.99 -6.78
C ALA A 369 9.15 7.31 -7.17
N LYS A 370 9.62 7.37 -8.42
CA LYS A 370 10.10 8.59 -9.06
C LYS A 370 9.23 8.93 -10.25
N TYR A 371 9.12 10.23 -10.50
CA TYR A 371 8.37 10.74 -11.62
C TYR A 371 9.27 11.55 -12.56
N GLY A 372 9.07 11.36 -13.86
CA GLY A 372 9.75 12.07 -14.94
C GLY A 372 8.81 13.00 -15.68
N LYS A 373 9.32 14.14 -16.12
CA LYS A 373 8.61 15.08 -17.00
C LYS A 373 9.48 15.42 -18.20
N LYS A 374 8.93 15.24 -19.40
CA LYS A 374 9.63 15.61 -20.63
C LYS A 374 9.65 17.12 -20.82
N THR A 375 10.84 17.69 -20.91
CA THR A 375 11.05 19.06 -21.38
C THR A 375 11.39 19.07 -22.88
N LEU A 376 11.77 20.21 -23.44
CA LEU A 376 12.04 20.33 -24.88
C LEU A 376 13.19 19.42 -25.35
N PHE A 377 14.18 19.14 -24.49
CA PHE A 377 15.40 18.40 -24.90
C PHE A 377 15.84 17.29 -23.94
N TRP A 378 15.27 17.20 -22.75
CA TRP A 378 15.65 16.20 -21.74
C TRP A 378 14.46 15.87 -20.83
N TRP A 379 14.65 14.89 -19.96
CA TRP A 379 13.72 14.57 -18.88
C TRP A 379 14.17 15.24 -17.58
N ASP A 380 13.24 15.91 -16.91
CA ASP A 380 13.41 16.35 -15.53
C ASP A 380 12.82 15.28 -14.61
N TYR A 381 13.54 14.92 -13.54
CA TYR A 381 13.10 13.89 -12.59
C TYR A 381 12.90 14.47 -11.20
N THR A 382 11.91 13.95 -10.49
CA THR A 382 11.78 14.20 -9.05
C THR A 382 12.88 13.48 -8.27
N THR A 383 13.03 13.83 -6.99
CA THR A 383 13.62 12.85 -6.07
C THR A 383 12.66 11.68 -5.89
N GLU A 384 13.14 10.57 -5.33
CA GLU A 384 12.26 9.49 -4.92
C GLU A 384 11.30 9.97 -3.83
N GLY A 385 10.00 9.92 -4.09
CA GLY A 385 9.02 9.90 -3.01
C GLY A 385 8.95 8.49 -2.47
N TYR A 386 8.98 8.31 -1.14
CA TYR A 386 8.89 6.99 -0.53
C TYR A 386 8.22 7.01 0.84
N VAL A 387 7.85 5.83 1.30
CA VAL A 387 7.45 5.52 2.68
C VAL A 387 8.15 4.24 3.12
N GLU A 388 8.57 4.20 4.39
CA GLU A 388 9.11 3.02 5.06
C GLU A 388 8.18 2.62 6.20
N PHE A 389 7.87 1.33 6.26
CA PHE A 389 7.05 0.74 7.31
C PHE A 389 7.87 -0.18 8.19
N HIS A 390 7.75 0.01 9.50
CA HIS A 390 8.07 -1.05 10.45
C HIS A 390 6.87 -2.00 10.52
N ILE A 391 7.10 -3.25 10.14
CA ILE A 391 6.11 -4.31 10.21
C ILE A 391 6.27 -5.04 11.52
N TYR A 392 5.30 -4.87 12.41
CA TYR A 392 5.35 -5.44 13.75
C TYR A 392 4.04 -6.13 14.17
N SER A 393 4.16 -7.29 14.83
CA SER A 393 3.08 -7.94 15.57
C SER A 393 3.64 -8.66 16.80
N GLY A 394 3.45 -8.15 18.02
CA GLY A 394 4.02 -8.77 19.22
C GLY A 394 3.27 -8.56 20.50
#